data_AF-A0AB40D0P3-F1
#
_entry.id   AF-A0AB40D0P3-F1
#
_cell.length_a   1.000
_cell.length_b   1.000
_cell.length_c   1.000
_cell.angle_alpha   90.00
_cell.angle_beta   90.00
_cell.angle_gamma   90.00
#
_symmetry.space_group_name_H-M   'P 1'
#
loop_
_entity.id
_entity.type
_entity.pdbx_description
1 polymer ?
#
loop_
_entity_poly.entity_id
_entity_poly.type
_entity_poly.pdbx_seq_one_letter_code
_entity_poly.pdbx_strand_id
1 'polypeptide(L)'
;MDSTPPSKSIFILSGQSNMAGRGGVHSRKWDTIIPTECEPHPSILRFSASSSWDTAVEPLHADIDVSKACGVGPGMPFATALLPHLPPGSTIGLVPCAVGGTAIKEWERGEKLYEEMVRRSKEVAGEGEIKAVLWFQGESDSLSDDAASVYKMKMEQLIRNLREDLQLPSLPFIQWRRRGVARRDIRHTLHREKKP
;
A
#
# COMPACT_ATOMS: atom_id res chain seq x y z
N MET A 1 12.98 17.16 32.91
CA MET A 1 13.23 16.60 31.56
C MET A 1 12.31 15.40 31.45
N ASP A 2 11.14 15.58 30.85
CA ASP A 2 10.18 14.51 30.64
C ASP A 2 10.57 13.82 29.32
N SER A 3 11.41 12.79 29.40
CA SER A 3 11.78 12.02 28.22
C SER A 3 10.66 11.01 27.96
N THR A 4 9.62 11.44 27.25
CA THR A 4 8.69 10.50 26.63
C THR A 4 9.54 9.51 25.82
N PRO A 5 9.43 8.20 26.05
CA PRO A 5 10.20 7.23 25.28
C PRO A 5 9.92 7.43 23.78
N PRO A 6 10.91 7.21 22.91
CA PRO A 6 10.74 7.43 21.48
C PRO A 6 9.53 6.65 20.96
N SER A 7 8.53 7.38 20.48
CA SER A 7 7.28 6.82 19.97
C SER A 7 7.49 6.32 18.54
N LYS A 8 7.01 5.11 18.24
CA LYS A 8 7.02 4.54 16.90
C LYS A 8 5.75 4.94 16.17
N SER A 9 5.90 5.65 15.05
CA SER A 9 4.80 5.99 14.13
C SER A 9 4.69 4.89 13.08
N ILE A 10 3.60 4.13 13.11
CA ILE A 10 3.41 2.91 12.33
C ILE A 10 2.51 3.19 11.11
N PHE A 11 2.91 2.70 9.95
CA PHE A 11 2.20 2.83 8.68
C PHE A 11 1.99 1.46 8.05
N ILE A 12 0.73 1.14 7.75
CA ILE A 12 0.38 -0.10 7.07
C ILE A 12 0.48 0.13 5.56
N LEU A 13 1.27 -0.68 4.86
CA LEU A 13 1.49 -0.58 3.42
C LEU A 13 0.73 -1.72 2.73
N SER A 14 -0.41 -1.42 2.10
CA SER A 14 -1.30 -2.45 1.55
C SER A 14 -1.85 -2.10 0.17
N GLY A 15 -2.44 -3.09 -0.49
CA GLY A 15 -2.91 -3.02 -1.86
C GLY A 15 -2.20 -4.04 -2.76
N GLN A 16 -1.85 -3.65 -3.99
CA GLN A 16 -1.29 -4.57 -4.98
C GLN A 16 0.16 -4.25 -5.38
N SER A 17 0.59 -4.71 -6.57
CA SER A 17 1.96 -4.64 -7.08
C SER A 17 2.59 -3.24 -7.01
N ASN A 18 1.82 -2.17 -7.19
CA ASN A 18 2.34 -0.81 -7.12
C ASN A 18 2.65 -0.36 -5.68
N MET A 19 1.95 -0.89 -4.66
CA MET A 19 2.37 -0.77 -3.26
C MET A 19 3.50 -1.73 -2.93
N ALA A 20 3.39 -2.99 -3.36
CA ALA A 20 4.38 -4.03 -3.07
C ALA A 20 5.77 -3.66 -3.63
N GLY A 21 5.80 -2.95 -4.75
CA GLY A 21 7.00 -2.44 -5.40
C GLY A 21 7.39 -3.25 -6.62
N ARG A 22 7.54 -2.57 -7.75
CA ARG A 22 8.01 -3.13 -9.04
C ARG A 22 9.03 -2.25 -9.74
N GLY A 23 9.47 -1.15 -9.10
CA GLY A 23 10.53 -0.29 -9.64
C GLY A 23 11.80 -1.10 -9.87
N GLY A 24 12.37 -1.01 -11.07
CA GLY A 24 13.59 -1.74 -11.46
C GLY A 24 13.40 -3.22 -11.78
N VAL A 25 12.18 -3.77 -11.70
CA VAL A 25 11.92 -5.19 -12.02
C VAL A 25 11.74 -5.39 -13.51
N HIS A 26 12.66 -6.14 -14.13
CA HIS A 26 12.64 -6.51 -15.54
C HIS A 26 12.72 -8.04 -15.67
N SER A 27 11.84 -8.65 -16.47
CA SER A 27 11.82 -10.10 -16.69
C SER A 27 11.83 -10.94 -15.39
N ARG A 28 11.09 -10.50 -14.36
CA ARG A 28 11.02 -11.11 -13.02
C ARG A 28 12.33 -11.05 -12.21
N LYS A 29 13.24 -10.15 -12.56
CA LYS A 29 14.46 -9.88 -11.81
C LYS A 29 14.56 -8.39 -11.50
N TRP A 30 14.84 -8.05 -10.26
CA TRP A 30 15.10 -6.68 -9.87
C TRP A 30 16.53 -6.28 -10.25
N ASP A 31 16.71 -5.05 -10.74
CA ASP A 31 18.00 -4.47 -11.12
C ASP A 31 18.86 -4.05 -9.92
N THR A 32 18.32 -4.12 -8.70
CA THR A 32 18.96 -3.76 -7.42
C THR A 32 19.35 -2.28 -7.29
N ILE A 33 18.83 -1.43 -8.19
CA ILE A 33 19.09 0.01 -8.13
C ILE A 33 18.22 0.62 -7.03
N ILE A 34 18.88 1.25 -6.05
CA ILE A 34 18.25 1.97 -4.95
C ILE A 34 18.38 3.48 -5.19
N PRO A 35 17.28 4.21 -5.40
CA PRO A 35 17.30 5.67 -5.40
C PRO A 35 17.72 6.22 -4.04
N THR A 36 18.30 7.42 -4.01
CA THR A 36 18.79 8.05 -2.77
C THR A 36 17.68 8.25 -1.73
N GLU A 37 16.44 8.52 -2.15
CA GLU A 37 15.29 8.67 -1.26
C GLU A 37 14.87 7.33 -0.61
N CYS A 38 15.40 6.21 -1.12
CA CYS A 38 15.13 4.86 -0.64
C CYS A 38 16.28 4.28 0.19
N GLU A 39 17.32 5.06 0.49
CA GLU A 39 18.44 4.60 1.30
C GLU A 39 17.99 4.21 2.73
N PRO A 40 18.52 3.10 3.29
CA PRO A 40 18.16 2.67 4.64
C PRO A 40 18.53 3.71 5.70
N HIS A 41 17.68 3.84 6.72
CA HIS A 41 17.92 4.72 7.86
C HIS A 41 17.62 3.99 9.19
N PRO A 42 18.44 4.12 10.24
CA PRO A 42 18.25 3.38 11.51
C PRO A 42 16.88 3.62 12.18
N SER A 43 16.30 4.80 11.98
CA SER A 43 14.97 5.18 12.49
C SER A 43 13.81 4.78 11.57
N ILE A 44 14.05 4.06 10.47
CA ILE A 44 13.01 3.54 9.59
C ILE A 44 13.10 2.02 9.63
N LEU A 45 12.05 1.40 10.17
CA LEU A 45 11.97 -0.03 10.42
C LEU A 45 10.90 -0.67 9.55
N ARG A 46 11.07 -1.95 9.28
CA ARG A 46 10.13 -2.80 8.55
C ARG A 46 9.73 -3.98 9.42
N PHE A 47 8.44 -4.27 9.49
CA PHE A 47 7.93 -5.46 10.15
C PHE A 47 7.99 -6.65 9.19
N SER A 48 8.83 -7.63 9.48
CA SER A 48 9.09 -8.78 8.61
C SER A 48 7.96 -9.81 8.63
N ALA A 49 8.05 -10.80 7.74
CA ALA A 49 7.14 -11.97 7.76
C ALA A 49 7.32 -12.83 9.03
N SER A 50 8.48 -12.76 9.69
CA SER A 50 8.76 -13.46 10.96
C SER A 50 8.33 -12.67 12.20
N SER A 51 7.51 -11.63 12.03
CA SER A 51 7.02 -10.76 13.10
C SER A 51 8.14 -10.10 13.91
N SER A 52 9.20 -9.64 13.22
CA SER A 52 10.32 -8.89 13.80
C SER A 52 10.46 -7.50 13.15
N TRP A 53 10.96 -6.54 13.92
CA TRP A 53 11.37 -5.25 13.39
C TRP A 53 12.82 -5.28 12.93
N ASP A 54 13.02 -5.07 11.64
CA ASP A 54 14.35 -4.93 11.03
C ASP A 54 14.53 -3.52 10.49
N THR A 55 15.78 -3.08 10.25
CA THR A 55 16.01 -1.86 9.45
C THR A 55 15.36 -2.01 8.07
N ALA A 56 14.61 -1.01 7.65
CA ALA A 56 13.91 -1.06 6.37
C ALA A 56 14.88 -0.97 5.20
N VAL A 57 14.80 -1.92 4.28
CA VAL A 57 15.58 -2.01 3.05
C VAL A 57 14.65 -2.50 1.94
N GLU A 58 14.74 -1.92 0.74
CA GLU A 58 14.00 -2.42 -0.43
C GLU A 58 14.54 -3.79 -0.89
N PRO A 59 13.68 -4.69 -1.41
CA PRO A 59 12.24 -4.54 -1.58
C PRO A 59 11.46 -4.83 -0.29
N LEU A 60 10.63 -3.88 0.17
CA LEU A 60 9.94 -4.00 1.46
C LEU A 60 8.99 -5.21 1.57
N HIS A 61 8.47 -5.70 0.44
CA HIS A 61 7.53 -6.81 0.37
C HIS A 61 8.16 -8.13 -0.08
N ALA A 62 9.50 -8.27 -0.07
CA ALA A 62 10.17 -9.48 -0.59
C ALA A 62 9.76 -10.79 0.10
N ASP A 63 9.47 -10.75 1.40
CA ASP A 63 8.99 -11.88 2.21
C ASP A 63 7.46 -11.89 2.40
N ILE A 64 6.74 -10.92 1.79
CA ILE A 64 5.28 -10.78 1.87
C ILE A 64 4.63 -11.19 0.55
N ASP A 65 5.01 -10.56 -0.57
CA ASP A 65 4.51 -10.84 -1.91
C ASP A 65 5.36 -11.92 -2.62
N VAL A 66 5.55 -13.05 -1.93
CA VAL A 66 6.52 -14.11 -2.28
C VAL A 66 6.29 -14.76 -3.64
N SER A 67 5.12 -14.58 -4.25
CA SER A 67 4.79 -15.12 -5.57
C SER A 67 5.32 -14.28 -6.73
N LYS A 68 5.86 -13.09 -6.45
CA LYS A 68 6.30 -12.11 -7.45
C LYS A 68 7.69 -11.59 -7.12
N ALA A 69 8.41 -11.17 -8.16
CA ALA A 69 9.62 -10.37 -7.97
C ALA A 69 9.23 -8.97 -7.48
N CYS A 70 9.74 -8.58 -6.32
CA CYS A 70 9.57 -7.25 -5.75
C CYS A 70 10.76 -6.35 -6.12
N GLY A 71 10.49 -5.07 -6.27
CA GLY A 71 11.50 -4.02 -6.40
C GLY A 71 11.09 -2.81 -5.58
N VAL A 72 11.53 -1.63 -5.99
CA VAL A 72 11.24 -0.39 -5.24
C VAL A 72 9.73 -0.10 -5.23
N GLY A 73 9.21 0.22 -4.05
CA GLY A 73 7.84 0.69 -3.82
C GLY A 73 7.80 2.13 -3.26
N PRO A 74 6.63 2.62 -2.85
CA PRO A 74 6.51 3.97 -2.29
C PRO A 74 6.87 4.07 -0.80
N GLY A 75 7.08 2.94 -0.12
CA GLY A 75 7.22 2.89 1.34
C GLY A 75 8.47 3.61 1.87
N MET A 76 9.65 3.31 1.31
CA MET A 76 10.89 3.98 1.70
C MET A 76 10.87 5.48 1.43
N PRO A 77 10.58 5.98 0.21
CA PRO A 77 10.59 7.42 -0.05
C PRO A 77 9.54 8.17 0.77
N PHE A 78 8.39 7.55 1.06
CA PHE A 78 7.41 8.09 2.00
C PHE A 78 8.00 8.26 3.41
N ALA A 79 8.63 7.21 3.95
CA ALA A 79 9.20 7.23 5.29
C ALA A 79 10.36 8.23 5.40
N THR A 80 11.26 8.24 4.42
CA THR A 80 12.39 9.18 4.33
C THR A 80 11.92 10.63 4.29
N ALA A 81 10.87 10.92 3.51
CA ALA A 81 10.31 12.27 3.44
C ALA A 81 9.57 12.67 4.72
N LEU A 82 8.95 11.73 5.43
CA LEU A 82 8.20 12.01 6.65
C LEU A 82 9.09 12.19 7.88
N LEU A 83 10.20 11.45 7.99
CA LEU A 83 11.03 11.38 9.18
C LEU A 83 11.48 12.76 9.72
N PRO A 84 11.91 13.74 8.89
CA PRO A 84 12.30 15.08 9.36
C PRO A 84 11.17 15.89 9.99
N HIS A 85 9.91 15.50 9.76
CA HIS A 85 8.73 16.15 10.31
C HIS A 85 8.23 15.53 11.61
N LEU A 86 8.90 14.49 12.12
CA LEU A 86 8.58 13.85 13.40
C LEU A 86 9.46 14.41 14.54
N PRO A 87 9.00 14.31 15.79
CA PRO A 87 9.82 14.69 16.95
C PRO A 87 11.19 13.99 16.94
N PRO A 88 12.28 14.65 17.42
CA PRO A 88 13.59 14.02 17.52
C PRO A 88 13.56 12.68 18.26
N GLY A 89 14.25 11.69 17.71
CA GLY A 89 14.26 10.32 18.25
C GLY A 89 13.08 9.44 17.85
N SER A 90 12.10 9.98 17.11
CA SER A 90 10.99 9.16 16.59
C SER A 90 11.48 8.07 15.64
N THR A 91 10.72 6.97 15.59
CA THR A 91 10.95 5.88 14.65
C THR A 91 9.73 5.70 13.76
N ILE A 92 9.94 5.45 12.48
CA ILE A 92 8.89 5.05 11.54
C ILE A 92 8.88 3.53 11.42
N GLY A 93 7.72 2.90 11.62
CA GLY A 93 7.52 1.48 11.40
C GLY A 93 6.67 1.24 10.15
N LEU A 94 7.19 0.50 9.18
CA LEU A 94 6.50 0.11 7.96
C LEU A 94 6.01 -1.32 8.10
N VAL A 95 4.70 -1.55 7.90
CA VAL A 95 4.08 -2.88 7.95
C VAL A 95 3.65 -3.27 6.54
N PRO A 96 4.50 -3.98 5.78
CA PRO A 96 4.17 -4.44 4.44
C PRO A 96 3.11 -5.54 4.49
N CYS A 97 2.06 -5.37 3.69
CA CYS A 97 0.93 -6.28 3.55
C CYS A 97 0.48 -6.46 2.09
N ALA A 98 0.97 -5.66 1.13
CA ALA A 98 0.49 -5.68 -0.25
C ALA A 98 0.84 -6.99 -1.01
N VAL A 99 -0.05 -7.40 -1.93
CA VAL A 99 0.12 -8.62 -2.73
C VAL A 99 -0.23 -8.36 -4.20
N GLY A 100 0.68 -8.73 -5.12
CA GLY A 100 0.57 -8.36 -6.53
C GLY A 100 -0.50 -9.10 -7.31
N GLY A 101 -1.35 -8.35 -8.03
CA GLY A 101 -2.35 -8.89 -8.96
C GLY A 101 -3.75 -9.10 -8.37
N THR A 102 -3.94 -8.75 -7.11
CA THR A 102 -5.18 -8.95 -6.37
C THR A 102 -6.22 -7.87 -6.69
N ALA A 103 -7.47 -8.26 -6.90
CA ALA A 103 -8.63 -7.37 -6.96
C ALA A 103 -9.18 -7.06 -5.56
N ILE A 104 -9.96 -5.99 -5.40
CA ILE A 104 -10.46 -5.56 -4.09
C ILE A 104 -11.35 -6.61 -3.41
N LYS A 105 -11.97 -7.53 -4.17
CA LYS A 105 -12.74 -8.65 -3.64
C LYS A 105 -11.90 -9.59 -2.77
N GLU A 106 -10.61 -9.73 -3.06
CA GLU A 106 -9.67 -10.57 -2.28
C GLU A 106 -9.26 -9.91 -0.96
N TRP A 107 -9.70 -8.66 -0.75
CA TRP A 107 -9.48 -7.84 0.44
C TRP A 107 -10.75 -7.64 1.26
N GLU A 108 -11.81 -8.41 0.98
CA GLU A 108 -13.02 -8.39 1.79
C GLU A 108 -12.77 -9.02 3.17
N ARG A 109 -13.54 -8.62 4.18
CA ARG A 109 -13.41 -9.17 5.53
C ARG A 109 -13.70 -10.67 5.52
N GLY A 110 -12.86 -11.45 6.18
CA GLY A 110 -12.86 -12.92 6.09
C GLY A 110 -11.94 -13.49 4.99
N GLU A 111 -11.53 -12.69 4.01
CA GLU A 111 -10.56 -13.13 3.01
C GLU A 111 -9.14 -13.13 3.56
N LYS A 112 -8.32 -14.06 3.06
CA LYS A 112 -6.97 -14.31 3.57
C LYS A 112 -6.10 -13.05 3.65
N LEU A 113 -6.15 -12.19 2.62
CA LEU A 113 -5.30 -10.98 2.56
C LEU A 113 -5.73 -9.92 3.57
N TYR A 114 -7.05 -9.77 3.75
CA TYR A 114 -7.61 -8.87 4.74
C TYR A 114 -7.24 -9.33 6.16
N GLU A 115 -7.47 -10.61 6.46
CA GLU A 115 -7.19 -11.16 7.80
C GLU A 115 -5.69 -11.07 8.13
N GLU A 116 -4.82 -11.30 7.15
CA GLU A 116 -3.38 -11.16 7.34
C GLU A 116 -2.97 -9.71 7.59
N MET A 117 -3.55 -8.74 6.86
CA MET A 117 -3.32 -7.32 7.10
C MET A 117 -3.76 -6.91 8.52
N VAL A 118 -4.93 -7.37 8.97
CA VAL A 118 -5.44 -7.10 10.32
C VAL A 118 -4.56 -7.75 11.39
N ARG A 119 -4.17 -9.02 11.21
CA ARG A 119 -3.28 -9.76 12.13
C ARG A 119 -1.96 -9.01 12.33
N ARG A 120 -1.27 -8.69 11.23
CA ARG A 120 0.02 -7.96 11.27
C ARG A 120 -0.12 -6.58 11.91
N SER A 121 -1.22 -5.87 11.63
CA SER A 121 -1.49 -4.57 12.25
C SER A 121 -1.71 -4.68 13.77
N LYS A 122 -2.40 -5.73 14.23
CA LYS A 122 -2.64 -5.97 15.66
C LYS A 122 -1.37 -6.35 16.43
N GLU A 123 -0.46 -7.10 15.81
CA GLU A 123 0.82 -7.48 16.42
C GLU A 123 1.66 -6.26 16.81
N VAL A 124 1.65 -5.23 15.97
CA VAL A 124 2.45 -4.03 16.19
C VAL A 124 1.73 -2.92 16.96
N ALA A 125 0.42 -3.06 17.22
CA ALA A 125 -0.39 -2.01 17.84
C ALA A 125 0.06 -1.66 19.27
N GLY A 126 0.75 -2.58 19.97
CA GLY A 126 1.32 -2.34 21.29
C GLY A 126 2.74 -1.74 21.27
N GLU A 127 3.37 -1.66 20.10
CA GLU A 127 4.77 -1.22 19.93
C GLU A 127 4.89 0.22 19.39
N GLY A 128 3.75 0.89 19.19
CA GLY A 128 3.66 2.23 18.63
C GLY A 128 2.23 2.62 18.31
N GLU A 129 2.07 3.73 17.59
CA GLU A 129 0.77 4.22 17.16
C GLU A 129 0.60 4.01 15.65
N ILE A 130 -0.47 3.32 15.25
CA ILE A 130 -0.83 3.18 13.82
C ILE A 130 -1.37 4.51 13.32
N LYS A 131 -0.54 5.24 12.57
CA LYS A 131 -0.83 6.59 12.08
C LYS A 131 -1.67 6.62 10.82
N ALA A 132 -1.48 5.66 9.91
CA ALA A 132 -2.27 5.57 8.69
C ALA A 132 -2.13 4.20 8.00
N VAL A 133 -3.09 3.94 7.11
CA VAL A 133 -2.97 2.91 6.07
C VAL A 133 -2.70 3.61 4.75
N LEU A 134 -1.61 3.21 4.09
CA LEU A 134 -1.29 3.59 2.72
C LEU A 134 -1.79 2.48 1.80
N TRP A 135 -2.68 2.84 0.88
CA TRP A 135 -3.37 1.90 0.01
C TRP A 135 -3.15 2.23 -1.46
N PHE A 136 -2.55 1.31 -2.20
CA PHE A 136 -2.41 1.44 -3.65
C PHE A 136 -2.89 0.17 -4.35
N GLN A 137 -4.15 0.22 -4.79
CA GLN A 137 -4.85 -0.84 -5.50
C GLN A 137 -5.91 -0.29 -6.44
N GLY A 138 -6.32 -1.10 -7.41
CA GLY A 138 -7.47 -0.86 -8.28
C GLY A 138 -7.21 -1.22 -9.74
N GLU A 139 -5.98 -1.56 -10.12
CA GLU A 139 -5.65 -1.89 -11.51
C GLU A 139 -6.33 -3.19 -11.95
N SER A 140 -6.37 -4.22 -11.08
CA SER A 140 -7.07 -5.48 -11.40
C SER A 140 -8.58 -5.27 -11.59
N ASP A 141 -9.20 -4.44 -10.76
CA ASP A 141 -10.64 -4.14 -10.85
C ASP A 141 -10.98 -3.26 -12.07
N SER A 142 -10.02 -2.50 -12.60
CA SER A 142 -10.21 -1.67 -13.80
C SER A 142 -10.28 -2.47 -15.11
N LEU A 143 -10.04 -3.78 -15.07
CA LEU A 143 -10.11 -4.67 -16.23
C LEU A 143 -11.54 -5.11 -16.57
N SER A 144 -12.50 -4.88 -15.68
CA SER A 144 -13.91 -5.26 -15.84
C SER A 144 -14.81 -4.10 -15.44
N ASP A 145 -15.76 -3.73 -16.29
CA ASP A 145 -16.73 -2.67 -16.00
C ASP A 145 -17.59 -3.02 -14.77
N ASP A 146 -17.94 -4.30 -14.60
CA ASP A 146 -18.68 -4.77 -13.44
C ASP A 146 -17.87 -4.57 -12.15
N ALA A 147 -16.60 -4.96 -12.14
CA ALA A 147 -15.71 -4.78 -10.99
C ALA A 147 -15.47 -3.30 -10.68
N ALA A 148 -15.25 -2.48 -11.72
CA ALA A 148 -15.08 -1.04 -11.59
C ALA A 148 -16.33 -0.35 -11.01
N SER A 149 -17.53 -0.81 -11.39
CA SER A 149 -18.80 -0.22 -10.95
C SER A 149 -19.04 -0.38 -9.44
N VAL A 150 -18.61 -1.49 -8.85
CA VAL A 150 -18.77 -1.78 -7.41
C VAL A 150 -17.54 -1.41 -6.57
N TYR A 151 -16.44 -1.00 -7.21
CA TYR A 151 -15.16 -0.75 -6.54
C TYR A 151 -15.27 0.24 -5.38
N LYS A 152 -15.94 1.38 -5.60
CA LYS A 152 -16.12 2.42 -4.57
C LYS A 152 -16.81 1.86 -3.32
N MET A 153 -17.86 1.06 -3.51
CA MET A 153 -18.62 0.46 -2.42
C MET A 153 -17.75 -0.51 -1.61
N LYS A 154 -17.00 -1.38 -2.30
CA LYS A 154 -16.08 -2.34 -1.66
C LYS A 154 -14.96 -1.62 -0.92
N MET A 155 -14.44 -0.52 -1.47
CA MET A 155 -13.43 0.33 -0.85
C MET A 155 -13.93 0.95 0.46
N GLU A 156 -15.15 1.50 0.46
CA GLU A 156 -15.75 2.06 1.67
C GLU A 156 -16.00 0.98 2.73
N GLN A 157 -16.40 -0.23 2.31
CA GLN A 157 -16.56 -1.37 3.22
C GLN A 157 -15.21 -1.82 3.82
N LEU A 158 -14.16 -1.92 3.01
CA LEU A 158 -12.80 -2.22 3.46
C LEU A 158 -12.35 -1.24 4.55
N ILE A 159 -12.53 0.06 4.32
CA ILE A 159 -12.14 1.10 5.29
C ILE A 159 -12.93 0.96 6.59
N ARG A 160 -14.25 0.74 6.52
CA ARG A 160 -15.09 0.53 7.71
C ARG A 160 -14.64 -0.69 8.50
N ASN A 161 -14.51 -1.84 7.84
CA ASN A 161 -14.10 -3.09 8.45
C ASN A 161 -12.75 -2.94 9.16
N LEU A 162 -11.77 -2.31 8.49
CA LEU A 162 -10.43 -2.15 9.06
C LEU A 162 -10.44 -1.26 10.31
N ARG A 163 -11.21 -0.18 10.29
CA ARG A 163 -11.37 0.71 11.45
C ARG A 163 -12.06 0.00 12.62
N GLU A 164 -13.07 -0.81 12.33
CA GLU A 164 -13.78 -1.62 13.34
C GLU A 164 -12.86 -2.68 13.94
N ASP A 165 -12.18 -3.48 13.10
CA ASP A 165 -11.36 -4.60 13.55
C ASP A 165 -10.08 -4.16 14.28
N LEU A 166 -9.54 -2.97 13.96
CA LEU A 166 -8.43 -2.35 14.67
C LEU A 166 -8.89 -1.45 15.83
N GLN A 167 -10.18 -1.19 15.98
CA GLN A 167 -10.75 -0.27 16.97
C GLN A 167 -10.19 1.17 16.84
N LEU A 168 -9.95 1.61 15.61
CA LEU A 168 -9.41 2.93 15.27
C LEU A 168 -10.40 3.69 14.36
N PRO A 169 -11.49 4.26 14.91
CA PRO A 169 -12.58 4.83 14.10
C PRO A 169 -12.16 6.02 13.22
N SER A 170 -11.11 6.73 13.61
CA SER A 170 -10.55 7.88 12.89
C SER A 170 -9.29 7.55 12.09
N LEU A 171 -8.91 6.27 11.94
CA LEU A 171 -7.68 5.86 11.26
C LEU A 171 -7.60 6.50 9.86
N PRO A 172 -6.58 7.35 9.59
CA PRO A 172 -6.34 7.88 8.27
C PRO A 172 -6.11 6.77 7.25
N PHE A 173 -6.78 6.90 6.11
CA PHE A 173 -6.68 5.95 5.01
C PHE A 173 -6.34 6.73 3.74
N ILE A 174 -5.09 6.61 3.30
CA ILE A 174 -4.56 7.35 2.16
C ILE A 174 -4.55 6.42 0.96
N GLN A 175 -5.47 6.63 0.03
CA GLN A 175 -5.58 5.85 -1.19
C GLN A 175 -4.97 6.58 -2.39
N TRP A 176 -4.27 5.85 -3.26
CA TRP A 176 -3.83 6.39 -4.54
C TRP A 176 -4.92 6.21 -5.60
N ARG A 177 -5.27 7.30 -6.28
CA ARG A 177 -6.14 7.24 -7.45
C ARG A 177 -5.29 7.24 -8.71
N ARG A 178 -5.48 6.24 -9.56
CA ARG A 178 -4.99 6.32 -10.94
C ARG A 178 -5.65 7.51 -11.64
N ARG A 179 -4.86 8.48 -12.14
CA ARG A 179 -5.38 9.41 -13.15
C ARG A 179 -5.72 8.58 -14.39
N GLY A 180 -7.00 8.55 -14.74
CA GLY A 180 -7.44 7.89 -15.96
C GLY A 180 -6.77 8.52 -17.17
N VAL A 181 -6.26 7.67 -18.06
CA VAL A 181 -6.05 8.00 -19.47
C VAL A 181 -7.34 8.68 -19.96
N ALA A 182 -7.21 9.88 -20.51
CA ALA A 182 -8.34 10.65 -21.02
C ALA A 182 -9.21 9.80 -21.96
N ARG A 183 -10.52 10.06 -21.90
CA ARG A 183 -11.56 9.49 -22.79
C ARG A 183 -11.01 9.29 -24.20
N ARG A 184 -11.01 8.06 -24.72
CA ARG A 184 -11.03 7.90 -26.17
C ARG A 184 -12.35 8.47 -26.65
N ASP A 185 -12.27 9.59 -27.36
CA ASP A 185 -13.38 10.19 -28.09
C ASP A 185 -14.06 9.12 -28.95
N ILE A 186 -15.28 8.76 -28.59
CA ILE A 186 -16.23 8.15 -29.52
C ILE A 186 -16.78 9.31 -30.36
N ARG A 187 -15.99 9.74 -31.34
CA ARG A 187 -16.49 10.47 -32.51
C ARG A 187 -16.21 9.64 -33.75
N HIS A 188 -17.04 8.63 -34.00
CA HIS A 188 -17.26 8.10 -35.35
C HIS A 188 -18.55 7.27 -35.40
N THR A 189 -19.67 7.90 -35.06
CA THR A 189 -20.98 7.44 -35.54
C THR A 189 -21.83 8.68 -35.80
N LEU A 190 -21.78 9.18 -37.04
CA LEU A 190 -22.81 10.00 -37.71
C LEU A 190 -22.19 10.65 -38.97
N HIS A 191 -22.04 9.87 -40.04
CA HIS A 191 -22.29 10.34 -41.40
C HIS A 191 -22.29 9.15 -42.37
N ARG A 192 -23.45 8.51 -42.49
CA ARG A 192 -23.78 7.74 -43.69
C ARG A 192 -25.29 7.66 -43.84
N GLU A 193 -25.89 8.79 -44.16
CA GLU A 193 -27.12 8.76 -44.96
C GLU A 193 -26.83 9.39 -46.32
N LYS A 194 -27.06 8.56 -47.33
CA LYS A 194 -26.87 8.81 -48.75
C LYS A 194 -27.99 9.73 -49.23
N LYS A 195 -27.65 10.78 -49.96
CA LYS A 195 -28.50 11.31 -51.04
C LYS A 195 -28.26 10.48 -52.30
N PRO A 196 -29.30 10.11 -53.05
CA PRO A 196 -29.41 10.44 -54.46
C PRO A 196 -30.04 11.81 -54.66
#